data_AF-A0A820GXQ7-F1
#
_entry.id   AF-A0A820GXQ7-F1
#
_cell.length_a   1.000
_cell.length_b   1.000
_cell.length_c   1.000
_cell.angle_alpha   90.00
_cell.angle_beta   90.00
_cell.angle_gamma   90.00
#
_symmetry.space_group_name_H-M   'P 1'
#
loop_
_entity.id
_entity.type
_entity.pdbx_description
1 polymer ?
#
loop_
_entity_poly.entity_id
_entity_poly.type
_entity_poly.pdbx_seq_one_letter_code
_entity_poly.pdbx_strand_id
1 'polypeptide(L)'
;KAMTAARDEHPWFGLEQEYTLLDRDGWPFGWPKGGFPHPQGPYYCGVGASQALGRDIVEAHYKACLYAGINVSGTNAEVMPAQWEYQVGPCEGIEAGDQLWLSRYLLLRIAEEFGVQVSFDPKPIPGDWNGAGCHTNFSTLAMREPEGINAINDAIKLLEARHSSHIKQYGRDNERRLTGRHETANINQFKAGVANRGASIRIPRQVGEEGCGYLEDRRPASNCDPYAVTDIIVRTVCLGEKDPETQS
;
A
#
# COMPACT_ATOMS: atom_id res chain seq x y z
N LYS A 1 15.08 15.51 -1.65
CA LYS A 1 16.09 16.00 -0.67
C LYS A 1 16.42 14.91 0.36
N ALA A 2 15.43 14.35 1.08
CA ALA A 2 15.68 13.27 2.04
C ALA A 2 16.34 12.03 1.38
N MET A 3 15.83 11.59 0.22
CA MET A 3 16.42 10.49 -0.55
C MET A 3 17.91 10.70 -0.87
N THR A 4 18.31 11.93 -1.21
CA THR A 4 19.71 12.27 -1.48
C THR A 4 20.56 12.24 -0.21
N ALA A 5 20.01 12.71 0.91
CA ALA A 5 20.71 12.72 2.20
C ALA A 5 20.90 11.31 2.77
N ALA A 6 19.97 10.40 2.48
CA ALA A 6 20.01 9.00 2.91
C ALA A 6 20.53 8.04 1.83
N ARG A 7 21.20 8.54 0.78
CA ARG A 7 21.60 7.70 -0.37
C ARG A 7 22.49 6.51 0.01
N ASP A 8 23.33 6.69 1.03
CA ASP A 8 24.30 5.67 1.47
C ASP A 8 23.60 4.53 2.25
N GLU A 9 22.34 4.72 2.65
CA GLU A 9 21.50 3.67 3.27
C GLU A 9 20.85 2.75 2.23
N HIS A 10 20.89 3.09 0.93
CA HIS A 10 20.22 2.39 -0.16
C HIS A 10 18.75 2.00 0.15
N PRO A 11 17.88 3.00 0.42
CA PRO A 11 16.50 2.76 0.80
C PRO A 11 15.69 2.19 -0.38
N TRP A 12 15.16 0.99 -0.21
CA TRP A 12 14.28 0.33 -1.17
C TRP A 12 12.84 0.31 -0.71
N PHE A 13 11.93 0.50 -1.66
CA PHE A 13 10.48 0.50 -1.43
C PHE A 13 9.77 -0.46 -2.36
N GLY A 14 8.74 -1.14 -1.86
CA GLY A 14 7.74 -1.84 -2.64
C GLY A 14 6.34 -1.39 -2.24
N LEU A 15 5.56 -0.87 -3.18
CA LEU A 15 4.25 -0.24 -2.90
C LEU A 15 3.13 -1.11 -3.46
N GLU A 16 2.23 -1.55 -2.58
CA GLU A 16 1.07 -2.39 -2.87
C GLU A 16 -0.16 -1.51 -3.10
N GLN A 17 -0.44 -1.09 -4.34
CA GLN A 17 -1.53 -0.18 -4.64
C GLN A 17 -2.85 -0.93 -4.80
N GLU A 18 -3.73 -0.81 -3.80
CA GLU A 18 -5.12 -1.26 -3.94
C GLU A 18 -6.00 -0.16 -4.57
N TYR A 19 -7.01 -0.56 -5.32
CA TYR A 19 -7.98 0.34 -5.94
C TYR A 19 -9.30 -0.38 -6.21
N THR A 20 -10.37 0.38 -6.43
CA THR A 20 -11.69 -0.17 -6.75
C THR A 20 -12.17 0.36 -8.09
N LEU A 21 -12.65 -0.53 -8.94
CA LEU A 21 -13.30 -0.19 -10.20
C LEU A 21 -14.75 0.22 -9.94
N LEU A 22 -15.17 1.35 -10.49
CA LEU A 22 -16.52 1.89 -10.39
C LEU A 22 -17.12 2.08 -11.78
N ASP A 23 -18.42 1.87 -11.90
CA ASP A 23 -19.22 2.37 -13.02
C ASP A 23 -19.21 3.91 -13.05
N ARG A 24 -19.64 4.49 -14.17
CA ARG A 24 -19.69 5.95 -14.37
C ARG A 24 -20.61 6.69 -13.38
N ASP A 25 -21.56 5.97 -12.79
CA ASP A 25 -22.46 6.47 -11.74
C ASP A 25 -21.83 6.43 -10.34
N GLY A 26 -20.58 5.96 -10.21
CA GLY A 26 -19.85 5.83 -8.96
C GLY A 26 -20.17 4.55 -8.17
N TRP A 27 -21.03 3.67 -8.68
CA TRP A 27 -21.30 2.36 -8.05
C TRP A 27 -20.21 1.35 -8.40
N PRO A 28 -19.83 0.40 -7.53
CA PRO A 28 -18.78 -0.56 -7.87
C PRO A 28 -19.10 -1.36 -9.14
N PHE A 29 -18.08 -1.50 -10.00
CA PHE A 29 -18.22 -2.07 -11.33
C PHE A 29 -18.73 -3.51 -11.26
N GLY A 30 -19.79 -3.80 -12.01
CA GLY A 30 -20.40 -5.14 -12.07
C GLY A 30 -21.20 -5.56 -10.84
N TRP A 31 -21.38 -4.67 -9.85
CA TRP A 31 -22.28 -4.94 -8.72
C TRP A 31 -23.76 -4.83 -9.15
N PRO A 32 -24.68 -5.54 -8.47
CA PRO A 32 -26.11 -5.38 -8.68
C PRO A 32 -26.54 -3.92 -8.49
N LYS A 33 -27.28 -3.35 -9.44
CA LYS A 33 -27.78 -1.98 -9.31
C LYS A 33 -28.81 -1.91 -8.17
N GLY A 34 -28.57 -1.01 -7.20
CA GLY A 34 -29.39 -0.86 -6.00
C GLY A 34 -29.24 -2.00 -4.98
N GLY A 35 -28.21 -2.85 -5.11
CA GLY A 35 -27.99 -4.00 -4.24
C GLY A 35 -26.52 -4.34 -4.06
N PHE A 36 -26.27 -5.42 -3.33
CA PHE A 36 -24.92 -5.88 -2.98
C PHE A 36 -24.68 -7.28 -3.57
N PRO A 37 -23.43 -7.61 -3.92
CA PRO A 37 -23.05 -8.98 -4.23
C PRO A 37 -23.10 -9.86 -2.97
N HIS A 38 -22.76 -11.14 -3.12
CA HIS A 38 -22.57 -12.03 -1.98
C HIS A 38 -21.48 -11.50 -1.02
N PRO A 39 -21.50 -11.92 0.27
CA PRO A 39 -20.46 -11.53 1.22
C PRO A 39 -19.05 -11.86 0.74
N GLN A 40 -18.07 -11.10 1.25
CA GLN A 40 -16.65 -11.29 0.92
C GLN A 40 -16.17 -12.72 1.24
N GLY A 41 -15.18 -13.21 0.49
CA GLY A 41 -14.66 -14.56 0.62
C GLY A 41 -14.22 -15.16 -0.72
N PRO A 42 -15.12 -15.31 -1.71
CA PRO A 42 -14.79 -15.96 -2.98
C PRO A 42 -14.03 -15.06 -3.98
N TYR A 43 -13.82 -13.78 -3.66
CA TYR A 43 -13.30 -12.76 -4.59
C TYR A 43 -11.77 -12.66 -4.59
N TYR A 44 -11.15 -12.75 -3.41
CA TYR A 44 -9.69 -12.66 -3.28
C TYR A 44 -9.00 -13.73 -4.11
N CYS A 45 -8.13 -13.31 -5.03
CA CYS A 45 -7.49 -14.18 -6.03
C CYS A 45 -8.47 -15.08 -6.82
N GLY A 46 -9.74 -14.67 -6.92
CA GLY A 46 -10.80 -15.45 -7.55
C GLY A 46 -10.67 -15.54 -9.06
N VAL A 47 -11.28 -16.57 -9.64
CA VAL A 47 -11.40 -16.78 -11.09
C VAL A 47 -12.84 -17.15 -11.43
N GLY A 48 -13.32 -16.68 -12.58
CA GLY A 48 -14.71 -16.85 -13.01
C GLY A 48 -15.44 -15.52 -13.11
N ALA A 49 -16.48 -15.50 -13.95
CA ALA A 49 -17.23 -14.29 -14.29
C ALA A 49 -17.91 -13.62 -13.08
N SER A 50 -18.27 -14.40 -12.06
CA SER A 50 -18.89 -13.92 -10.83
C SER A 50 -17.90 -13.47 -9.74
N GLN A 51 -16.61 -13.70 -9.93
CA GLN A 51 -15.58 -13.49 -8.91
C GLN A 51 -14.62 -12.35 -9.29
N ALA A 52 -14.18 -12.31 -10.55
CA ALA A 52 -13.11 -11.41 -11.00
C ALA A 52 -13.60 -10.35 -11.98
N LEU A 53 -14.23 -9.31 -11.44
CA LEU A 53 -14.85 -8.24 -12.22
C LEU A 53 -13.80 -7.25 -12.74
N GLY A 54 -13.74 -7.03 -14.06
CA GLY A 54 -12.86 -6.03 -14.67
C GLY A 54 -11.42 -6.50 -14.92
N ARG A 55 -11.16 -7.83 -14.97
CA ARG A 55 -9.83 -8.39 -15.23
C ARG A 55 -9.16 -7.85 -16.49
N ASP A 56 -9.92 -7.53 -17.53
CA ASP A 56 -9.37 -7.02 -18.80
C ASP A 56 -8.61 -5.70 -18.61
N ILE A 57 -9.10 -4.82 -17.70
CA ILE A 57 -8.44 -3.56 -17.34
C ILE A 57 -7.11 -3.85 -16.63
N VAL A 58 -7.12 -4.84 -15.72
CA VAL A 58 -5.95 -5.26 -14.93
C VAL A 58 -4.86 -5.83 -15.84
N GLU A 59 -5.23 -6.72 -16.75
CA GLU A 59 -4.30 -7.35 -17.71
C GLU A 59 -3.72 -6.32 -18.69
N ALA A 60 -4.54 -5.38 -19.16
CA ALA A 60 -4.08 -4.29 -20.02
C ALA A 60 -3.13 -3.35 -19.26
N HIS A 61 -3.46 -2.99 -18.02
CA HIS A 61 -2.61 -2.16 -17.15
C HIS A 61 -1.28 -2.83 -16.84
N TYR A 62 -1.29 -4.11 -16.50
CA TYR A 62 -0.07 -4.87 -16.22
C TYR A 62 0.89 -4.85 -17.41
N LYS A 63 0.38 -5.13 -18.62
CA LYS A 63 1.16 -5.10 -19.87
C LYS A 63 1.68 -3.70 -20.19
N ALA A 64 0.86 -2.66 -19.96
CA ALA A 64 1.28 -1.28 -20.18
C ALA A 64 2.39 -0.85 -19.22
N CYS A 65 2.32 -1.23 -17.94
CA CYS A 65 3.37 -1.00 -16.96
C CYS A 65 4.68 -1.68 -17.37
N LEU A 66 4.64 -2.96 -17.74
CA LEU A 66 5.81 -3.68 -18.24
C LEU A 66 6.41 -3.00 -19.48
N TYR A 67 5.58 -2.63 -20.44
CA TYR A 67 6.02 -1.96 -21.67
C TYR A 67 6.66 -0.60 -21.39
N ALA A 68 6.12 0.17 -20.44
CA ALA A 68 6.64 1.47 -20.03
C ALA A 68 7.92 1.38 -19.18
N GLY A 69 8.37 0.18 -18.82
CA GLY A 69 9.55 -0.02 -17.97
C GLY A 69 9.28 0.24 -16.47
N ILE A 70 8.02 0.24 -16.05
CA ILE A 70 7.65 0.28 -14.63
C ILE A 70 8.00 -1.08 -14.03
N ASN A 71 8.64 -1.07 -12.87
CA ASN A 71 8.99 -2.26 -12.10
C ASN A 71 7.76 -2.82 -11.37
N VAL A 72 6.74 -3.19 -12.15
CA VAL A 72 5.55 -3.88 -11.64
C VAL A 72 5.92 -5.32 -11.31
N SER A 73 5.72 -5.71 -10.04
CA SER A 73 6.14 -7.02 -9.53
C SER A 73 5.01 -8.03 -9.45
N GLY A 74 3.75 -7.58 -9.48
CA GLY A 74 2.60 -8.46 -9.43
C GLY A 74 1.26 -7.73 -9.45
N THR A 75 0.18 -8.52 -9.45
CA THR A 75 -1.20 -8.07 -9.31
C THR A 75 -2.08 -9.21 -8.78
N ASN A 76 -3.15 -8.86 -8.07
CA ASN A 76 -4.15 -9.80 -7.60
C ASN A 76 -5.55 -9.15 -7.53
N ALA A 77 -6.58 -9.98 -7.60
CA ALA A 77 -7.93 -9.57 -7.21
C ALA A 77 -7.98 -9.46 -5.69
N GLU A 78 -8.55 -8.38 -5.18
CA GLU A 78 -8.65 -8.12 -3.75
C GLU A 78 -9.91 -8.72 -3.12
N VAL A 79 -10.02 -8.58 -1.80
CA VAL A 79 -11.12 -9.18 -1.01
C VAL A 79 -12.51 -8.64 -1.39
N MET A 80 -12.62 -7.35 -1.69
CA MET A 80 -13.89 -6.75 -2.14
C MET A 80 -14.08 -7.01 -3.65
N PRO A 81 -15.27 -7.41 -4.12
CA PRO A 81 -15.50 -7.59 -5.55
C PRO A 81 -15.34 -6.28 -6.31
N ALA A 82 -14.66 -6.34 -7.46
CA ALA A 82 -14.19 -5.19 -8.25
C ALA A 82 -13.05 -4.37 -7.61
N GLN A 83 -12.50 -4.82 -6.49
CA GLN A 83 -11.25 -4.31 -5.93
C GLN A 83 -10.08 -5.14 -6.45
N TRP A 84 -8.96 -4.46 -6.71
CA TRP A 84 -7.75 -5.05 -7.26
C TRP A 84 -6.53 -4.41 -6.62
N GLU A 85 -5.40 -5.10 -6.71
CA GLU A 85 -4.09 -4.61 -6.29
C GLU A 85 -3.07 -4.79 -7.42
N TYR A 86 -2.11 -3.88 -7.51
CA TYR A 86 -0.85 -4.11 -8.21
C TYR A 86 0.33 -3.63 -7.36
N GLN A 87 1.47 -4.29 -7.51
CA GLN A 87 2.67 -3.99 -6.72
C GLN A 87 3.74 -3.34 -7.60
N VAL A 88 4.34 -2.25 -7.12
CA VAL A 88 5.47 -1.56 -7.77
C VAL A 88 6.69 -1.63 -6.87
N GLY A 89 7.76 -2.25 -7.36
CA GLY A 89 9.05 -2.33 -6.69
C GLY A 89 9.67 -3.74 -6.67
N PRO A 90 10.88 -3.87 -6.13
CA PRO A 90 11.59 -2.85 -5.34
C PRO A 90 12.12 -1.68 -6.19
N CYS A 91 11.95 -0.46 -5.70
CA CYS A 91 12.48 0.77 -6.30
C CYS A 91 13.36 1.51 -5.27
N GLU A 92 14.46 2.11 -5.72
CA GLU A 92 15.37 2.83 -4.83
C GLU A 92 15.00 4.31 -4.72
N GLY A 93 14.83 4.78 -3.48
CA GLY A 93 14.62 6.18 -3.16
C GLY A 93 13.46 6.83 -3.93
N ILE A 94 13.77 7.80 -4.78
CA ILE A 94 12.78 8.64 -5.47
C ILE A 94 11.99 7.86 -6.54
N GLU A 95 12.58 6.81 -7.12
CA GLU A 95 11.96 6.05 -8.20
C GLU A 95 10.65 5.38 -7.78
N ALA A 96 10.50 5.06 -6.48
CA ALA A 96 9.27 4.48 -5.95
C ALA A 96 8.06 5.41 -6.15
N GLY A 97 8.27 6.71 -5.93
CA GLY A 97 7.23 7.72 -6.17
C GLY A 97 6.97 7.94 -7.65
N ASP A 98 8.04 8.08 -8.44
CA ASP A 98 7.95 8.30 -9.89
C ASP A 98 7.15 7.19 -10.57
N GLN A 99 7.48 5.94 -10.26
CA GLN A 99 6.88 4.76 -10.89
C GLN A 99 5.45 4.50 -10.42
N LEU A 100 5.12 4.73 -9.14
CA LEU A 100 3.73 4.59 -8.70
C LEU A 100 2.82 5.68 -9.28
N TRP A 101 3.30 6.93 -9.40
CA TRP A 101 2.51 7.97 -10.05
C TRP A 101 2.26 7.68 -11.53
N LEU A 102 3.28 7.20 -12.24
CA LEU A 102 3.13 6.85 -13.65
C LEU A 102 2.21 5.63 -13.84
N SER A 103 2.32 4.60 -12.98
CA SER A 103 1.44 3.44 -13.05
C SER A 103 -0.02 3.78 -12.74
N ARG A 104 -0.28 4.69 -11.80
CA ARG A 104 -1.64 5.24 -11.55
C ARG A 104 -2.18 5.98 -12.76
N TYR A 105 -1.36 6.79 -13.44
CA TYR A 105 -1.76 7.46 -14.68
C TYR A 105 -2.15 6.45 -15.76
N LEU A 106 -1.34 5.40 -15.98
CA LEU A 106 -1.64 4.35 -16.95
C LEU A 106 -2.95 3.63 -16.59
N LEU A 107 -3.16 3.32 -15.30
CA LEU A 107 -4.39 2.66 -14.84
C LEU A 107 -5.63 3.50 -15.18
N LEU A 108 -5.61 4.79 -14.85
CA LEU A 108 -6.70 5.71 -15.17
C LEU A 108 -6.92 5.81 -16.68
N ARG A 109 -5.85 5.94 -17.46
CA ARG A 109 -5.93 6.10 -18.91
C ARG A 109 -6.44 4.85 -19.62
N ILE A 110 -6.14 3.67 -19.10
CA ILE A 110 -6.65 2.39 -19.60
C ILE A 110 -8.11 2.22 -19.19
N ALA A 111 -8.46 2.44 -17.92
CA ALA A 111 -9.84 2.33 -17.46
C ALA A 111 -10.80 3.27 -18.24
N GLU A 112 -10.32 4.44 -18.66
CA GLU A 112 -11.05 5.35 -19.56
C GLU A 112 -11.50 4.67 -20.86
N GLU A 113 -10.66 3.82 -21.48
CA GLU A 113 -10.98 3.10 -22.73
C GLU A 113 -12.08 2.06 -22.53
N PHE A 114 -12.20 1.52 -21.32
CA PHE A 114 -13.28 0.61 -20.92
C PHE A 114 -14.50 1.36 -20.38
N GLY A 115 -14.44 2.69 -20.27
CA GLY A 115 -15.51 3.51 -19.71
C GLY A 115 -15.74 3.29 -18.21
N VAL A 116 -14.74 2.80 -17.49
CA VAL A 116 -14.76 2.47 -16.06
C VAL A 116 -13.96 3.52 -15.28
N GLN A 117 -14.42 3.87 -14.09
CA GLN A 117 -13.72 4.76 -13.17
C GLN A 117 -12.83 3.97 -12.21
N VAL A 118 -11.74 4.58 -11.76
CA VAL A 118 -10.85 4.01 -10.74
C VAL A 118 -10.93 4.89 -9.50
N SER A 119 -11.19 4.27 -8.35
CA SER A 119 -11.17 4.94 -7.07
C SER A 119 -9.97 4.48 -6.25
N PHE A 120 -9.20 5.47 -5.77
CA PHE A 120 -8.20 5.30 -4.72
C PHE A 120 -8.77 5.72 -3.36
N ASP A 121 -10.08 5.84 -3.20
CA ASP A 121 -10.67 6.12 -1.88
C ASP A 121 -10.33 4.99 -0.89
N PRO A 122 -9.89 5.29 0.35
CA PRO A 122 -9.50 4.26 1.30
C PRO A 122 -10.65 3.41 1.83
N LYS A 123 -11.91 3.85 1.65
CA LYS A 123 -13.11 3.12 2.08
C LYS A 123 -14.26 3.44 1.11
N PRO A 124 -14.22 2.89 -0.12
CA PRO A 124 -15.14 3.27 -1.19
C PRO A 124 -16.58 2.88 -0.88
N ILE A 125 -16.79 1.77 -0.17
CA ILE A 125 -18.11 1.33 0.30
C ILE A 125 -18.10 1.22 1.83
N PRO A 126 -19.00 1.94 2.54
CA PRO A 126 -19.17 1.81 3.98
C PRO A 126 -19.60 0.40 4.42
N GLY A 127 -19.36 0.06 5.68
CA GLY A 127 -19.79 -1.22 6.27
C GLY A 127 -18.76 -2.33 6.12
N ASP A 128 -19.25 -3.57 5.97
CA ASP A 128 -18.51 -4.84 6.06
C ASP A 128 -17.78 -5.21 4.75
N TRP A 129 -17.28 -4.20 4.04
CA TRP A 129 -16.46 -4.33 2.84
C TRP A 129 -15.03 -3.90 3.14
N ASN A 130 -14.03 -4.52 2.54
CA ASN A 130 -12.65 -4.10 2.75
C ASN A 130 -12.43 -2.64 2.34
N GLY A 131 -11.49 -1.97 3.02
CA GLY A 131 -10.99 -0.69 2.53
C GLY A 131 -9.85 -0.90 1.54
N ALA A 132 -9.31 0.19 1.01
CA ALA A 132 -8.20 0.17 0.07
C ALA A 132 -6.92 0.76 0.69
N GLY A 133 -5.85 -0.04 0.72
CA GLY A 133 -4.54 0.32 1.25
C GLY A 133 -3.52 0.75 0.19
N CYS A 134 -2.38 1.26 0.67
CA CYS A 134 -1.15 1.32 -0.11
C CYS A 134 0.02 0.78 0.74
N HIS A 135 0.03 -0.53 1.05
CA HIS A 135 1.06 -1.05 1.94
C HIS A 135 2.45 -0.76 1.37
N THR A 136 3.34 -0.32 2.25
CA THR A 136 4.68 0.14 1.87
C THR A 136 5.71 -0.77 2.50
N ASN A 137 6.29 -1.63 1.69
CA ASN A 137 7.45 -2.43 2.03
C ASN A 137 8.70 -1.54 2.02
N PHE A 138 9.55 -1.63 3.03
CA PHE A 138 10.73 -0.78 3.19
C PHE A 138 11.93 -1.55 3.74
N SER A 139 13.12 -1.29 3.17
CA SER A 139 14.40 -1.75 3.70
C SER A 139 15.54 -0.78 3.40
N THR A 140 16.53 -0.72 4.29
CA THR A 140 17.88 -0.19 4.00
C THR A 140 18.84 -1.34 3.71
N LEU A 141 20.07 -1.05 3.26
CA LEU A 141 21.11 -2.06 3.07
C LEU A 141 21.34 -2.87 4.37
N ALA A 142 21.44 -2.18 5.51
CA ALA A 142 21.63 -2.82 6.81
C ALA A 142 20.50 -3.79 7.19
N MET A 143 19.26 -3.53 6.75
CA MET A 143 18.13 -4.44 7.00
C MET A 143 18.21 -5.72 6.15
N ARG A 144 18.83 -5.64 4.97
CA ARG A 144 18.93 -6.75 4.01
C ARG A 144 20.12 -7.67 4.30
N GLU A 145 21.17 -7.18 4.95
CA GLU A 145 22.33 -7.96 5.36
C GLU A 145 22.01 -8.94 6.51
N PRO A 146 22.82 -10.00 6.72
CA PRO A 146 22.66 -10.91 7.85
C PRO A 146 22.55 -10.18 9.20
N GLU A 147 21.68 -10.66 10.09
CA GLU A 147 21.31 -9.99 11.36
C GLU A 147 20.57 -8.64 11.20
N GLY A 148 20.13 -8.31 9.99
CA GLY A 148 19.39 -7.09 9.66
C GLY A 148 18.05 -6.92 10.37
N ILE A 149 17.51 -7.97 10.99
CA ILE A 149 16.34 -7.91 11.88
C ILE A 149 16.53 -6.90 13.03
N ASN A 150 17.76 -6.68 13.49
CA ASN A 150 18.07 -5.66 14.49
C ASN A 150 17.78 -4.25 13.96
N ALA A 151 18.24 -3.94 12.74
CA ALA A 151 17.96 -2.67 12.07
C ALA A 151 16.45 -2.50 11.80
N ILE A 152 15.74 -3.57 11.45
CA ILE A 152 14.28 -3.56 11.30
C ILE A 152 13.59 -3.19 12.62
N ASN A 153 13.97 -3.85 13.72
CA ASN A 153 13.39 -3.59 15.04
C ASN A 153 13.66 -2.16 15.52
N ASP A 154 14.84 -1.61 15.23
CA ASP A 154 15.16 -0.22 15.57
C ASP A 154 14.36 0.77 14.72
N ALA A 155 14.19 0.51 13.43
CA ALA A 155 13.31 1.29 12.56
C ALA A 155 11.86 1.29 13.05
N ILE A 156 11.34 0.15 13.52
CA ILE A 156 9.98 0.04 14.09
C ILE A 156 9.81 0.96 15.31
N LYS A 157 10.80 1.04 16.21
CA LYS A 157 10.75 1.96 17.37
C LYS A 157 10.70 3.42 16.94
N LEU A 158 11.44 3.79 15.90
CA LEU A 158 11.43 5.15 15.33
C LEU A 158 10.06 5.46 14.70
N LEU A 159 9.48 4.51 13.96
CA LEU A 159 8.15 4.65 13.36
C LEU A 159 7.03 4.73 14.41
N GLU A 160 7.16 4.02 15.53
CA GLU A 160 6.25 4.09 16.67
C GLU A 160 6.26 5.48 17.30
N ALA A 161 7.46 6.00 17.58
CA ALA A 161 7.65 7.31 18.19
C ALA A 161 7.08 8.48 17.35
N ARG A 162 6.89 8.26 16.04
CA ARG A 162 6.37 9.26 15.10
C ARG A 162 5.04 8.86 14.46
N HIS A 163 4.30 7.97 15.10
CA HIS A 163 3.07 7.41 14.53
C HIS A 163 2.09 8.49 14.03
N SER A 164 1.83 9.53 14.84
CA SER A 164 0.90 10.60 14.50
C SER A 164 1.37 11.43 13.29
N SER A 165 2.66 11.75 13.21
CA SER A 165 3.26 12.45 12.06
C SER A 165 3.15 11.64 10.77
N HIS A 166 3.35 10.33 10.84
CA HIS A 166 3.16 9.43 9.70
C HIS A 166 1.70 9.41 9.24
N ILE A 167 0.75 9.22 10.16
CA ILE A 167 -0.69 9.20 9.83
C ILE A 167 -1.13 10.47 9.07
N LYS A 168 -0.62 11.64 9.45
CA LYS A 168 -0.91 12.92 8.76
C LYS A 168 -0.49 12.95 7.28
N GLN A 169 0.50 12.13 6.89
CA GLN A 169 0.99 12.03 5.50
C GLN A 169 0.40 10.84 4.72
N TYR A 170 -0.33 9.95 5.39
CA TYR A 170 -0.67 8.62 4.90
C TYR A 170 -2.02 8.56 4.18
N GLY A 171 -2.42 9.67 3.55
CA GLY A 171 -3.66 9.80 2.79
C GLY A 171 -4.84 10.32 3.62
N ARG A 172 -5.77 10.98 2.93
CA ARG A 172 -6.96 11.59 3.55
C ARG A 172 -8.03 10.56 3.84
N ASP A 173 -8.82 10.83 4.87
CA ASP A 173 -9.95 10.02 5.35
C ASP A 173 -9.61 8.58 5.76
N ASN A 174 -8.35 8.33 6.09
CA ASN A 174 -7.84 7.01 6.42
C ASN A 174 -8.47 6.45 7.71
N GLU A 175 -9.08 7.29 8.56
CA GLU A 175 -9.86 6.90 9.73
C GLU A 175 -11.10 6.06 9.38
N ARG A 176 -11.63 6.20 8.15
CA ARG A 176 -12.71 5.33 7.64
C ARG A 176 -12.23 3.89 7.40
N ARG A 177 -10.93 3.70 7.18
CA ARG A 177 -10.29 2.41 6.88
C ARG A 177 -9.65 1.79 8.12
N LEU A 178 -8.78 2.54 8.81
CA LEU A 178 -7.98 2.08 9.96
C LEU A 178 -8.79 2.01 11.25
N THR A 179 -9.69 1.03 11.31
CA THR A 179 -10.65 0.89 12.42
C THR A 179 -10.27 -0.19 13.42
N GLY A 180 -9.29 -1.05 13.10
CA GLY A 180 -8.99 -2.27 13.87
C GLY A 180 -9.74 -3.51 13.36
N ARG A 181 -10.59 -3.36 12.34
CA ARG A 181 -11.32 -4.44 11.67
C ARG A 181 -10.79 -4.64 10.25
N HIS A 182 -11.19 -5.72 9.58
CA HIS A 182 -10.81 -6.01 8.19
C HIS A 182 -9.29 -5.95 7.94
N GLU A 183 -8.52 -6.62 8.80
CA GLU A 183 -7.06 -6.71 8.67
C GLU A 183 -6.35 -5.33 8.69
N THR A 184 -6.90 -4.37 9.45
CA THR A 184 -6.26 -3.06 9.71
C THR A 184 -5.97 -2.87 11.20
N ALA A 185 -4.96 -2.06 11.51
CA ALA A 185 -4.79 -1.50 12.85
C ALA A 185 -5.76 -0.35 13.09
N ASN A 186 -6.03 -0.01 14.35
CA ASN A 186 -6.75 1.22 14.68
C ASN A 186 -5.85 2.45 14.46
N ILE A 187 -6.39 3.51 13.86
CA ILE A 187 -5.61 4.71 13.49
C ILE A 187 -4.88 5.40 14.66
N ASN A 188 -5.34 5.18 15.90
CA ASN A 188 -4.75 5.80 17.09
C ASN A 188 -3.77 4.87 17.84
N GLN A 189 -3.56 3.64 17.35
CA GLN A 189 -2.70 2.65 18.00
C GLN A 189 -1.60 2.19 17.06
N PHE A 190 -0.35 2.29 17.52
CA PHE A 190 0.76 1.63 16.85
C PHE A 190 0.90 0.20 17.37
N LYS A 191 1.00 -0.76 16.46
CA LYS A 191 1.33 -2.16 16.77
C LYS A 191 2.29 -2.69 15.72
N ALA A 192 3.24 -3.50 16.14
CA ALA A 192 4.14 -4.24 15.26
C ALA A 192 4.15 -5.73 15.61
N GLY A 193 4.38 -6.60 14.63
CA GLY A 193 4.54 -8.03 14.89
C GLY A 193 4.88 -8.86 13.66
N VAL A 194 5.47 -10.04 13.92
CA VAL A 194 5.77 -11.02 12.88
C VAL A 194 4.47 -11.64 12.37
N ALA A 195 4.28 -11.64 11.05
CA ALA A 195 3.11 -12.18 10.36
C ALA A 195 1.75 -11.64 10.86
N ASN A 196 1.73 -10.47 11.50
CA ASN A 196 0.51 -9.91 12.09
C ASN A 196 -0.21 -8.97 11.12
N ARG A 197 -1.27 -9.47 10.48
CA ARG A 197 -2.14 -8.67 9.59
C ARG A 197 -3.06 -7.70 10.33
N GLY A 198 -3.09 -7.67 11.66
CA GLY A 198 -3.80 -6.64 12.43
C GLY A 198 -2.88 -5.49 12.90
N ALA A 199 -1.59 -5.56 12.58
CA ALA A 199 -0.60 -4.60 13.03
C ALA A 199 -0.47 -3.40 12.08
N SER A 200 0.06 -2.30 12.62
CA SER A 200 0.45 -1.13 11.85
C SER A 200 1.67 -1.43 10.98
N ILE A 201 2.67 -2.10 11.58
CA ILE A 201 3.85 -2.61 10.88
C ILE A 201 3.87 -4.14 10.96
N ARG A 202 4.02 -4.81 9.84
CA ARG A 202 4.20 -6.26 9.77
C ARG A 202 5.65 -6.59 9.43
N ILE A 203 6.25 -7.50 10.17
CA ILE A 203 7.46 -8.19 9.72
C ILE A 203 7.00 -9.47 9.01
N PRO A 204 7.31 -9.68 7.72
CA PRO A 204 6.97 -10.93 7.03
C PRO A 204 7.49 -12.14 7.79
N ARG A 205 6.78 -13.27 7.71
CA ARG A 205 7.20 -14.50 8.42
C ARG A 205 8.61 -14.91 8.02
N GLN A 206 8.88 -14.93 6.70
CA GLN A 206 10.18 -15.27 6.15
C GLN A 206 11.29 -14.37 6.71
N VAL A 207 11.08 -13.06 6.80
CA VAL A 207 12.05 -12.11 7.38
C VAL A 207 12.32 -12.41 8.86
N GLY A 208 11.29 -12.81 9.62
CA GLY A 208 11.45 -13.22 11.01
C GLY A 208 12.22 -14.55 11.16
N GLU A 209 12.14 -15.45 10.19
CA GLU A 209 12.83 -16.74 10.18
C GLU A 209 14.28 -16.62 9.67
N GLU A 210 14.51 -15.81 8.64
CA GLU A 210 15.82 -15.59 8.02
C GLU A 210 16.67 -14.56 8.77
N GLY A 211 16.04 -13.70 9.58
CA GLY A 211 16.75 -12.69 10.37
C GLY A 211 17.21 -11.45 9.60
N CYS A 212 16.78 -11.29 8.34
CA CYS A 212 17.01 -10.09 7.53
C CYS A 212 15.93 -9.92 6.45
N GLY A 213 15.86 -8.72 5.84
CA GLY A 213 14.95 -8.40 4.75
C GLY A 213 14.33 -7.01 4.86
N TYR A 214 13.01 -6.95 5.06
CA TYR A 214 12.22 -5.71 5.03
C TYR A 214 11.06 -5.72 6.05
N LEU A 215 10.52 -4.54 6.33
CA LEU A 215 9.25 -4.36 7.04
C LEU A 215 8.15 -3.91 6.08
N GLU A 216 6.89 -4.14 6.44
CA GLU A 216 5.70 -3.69 5.70
C GLU A 216 4.92 -2.69 6.57
N ASP A 217 4.86 -1.43 6.15
CA ASP A 217 3.99 -0.42 6.75
C ASP A 217 2.60 -0.47 6.13
N ARG A 218 1.60 -0.87 6.92
CA ARG A 218 0.23 -1.14 6.46
C ARG A 218 -0.71 0.06 6.65
N ARG A 219 -0.17 1.14 7.20
CA ARG A 219 -0.93 2.35 7.53
C ARG A 219 -1.24 3.27 6.35
N PRO A 220 -0.46 3.35 5.25
CA PRO A 220 -0.82 4.23 4.14
C PRO A 220 -2.13 3.81 3.48
N ALA A 221 -2.98 4.80 3.19
CA ALA A 221 -4.20 4.64 2.39
C ALA A 221 -3.88 4.53 0.90
N SER A 222 -4.78 3.94 0.12
CA SER A 222 -4.69 3.86 -1.34
C SER A 222 -4.55 5.22 -2.05
N ASN A 223 -5.08 6.31 -1.48
CA ASN A 223 -4.96 7.67 -2.01
C ASN A 223 -3.69 8.43 -1.57
N CYS A 224 -2.75 7.80 -0.87
CA CYS A 224 -1.56 8.51 -0.39
C CYS A 224 -0.72 9.04 -1.55
N ASP A 225 -0.01 10.14 -1.32
CA ASP A 225 1.08 10.56 -2.20
C ASP A 225 2.31 9.69 -1.88
N PRO A 226 2.80 8.84 -2.79
CA PRO A 226 3.98 8.01 -2.53
C PRO A 226 5.23 8.84 -2.25
N TYR A 227 5.35 10.08 -2.76
CA TYR A 227 6.48 10.94 -2.38
C TYR A 227 6.42 11.32 -0.90
N ALA A 228 5.23 11.64 -0.39
CA ALA A 228 5.06 12.00 1.02
C ALA A 228 5.32 10.79 1.94
N VAL A 229 4.81 9.61 1.57
CA VAL A 229 5.00 8.37 2.34
C VAL A 229 6.47 7.96 2.38
N THR A 230 7.14 7.92 1.21
CA THR A 230 8.54 7.51 1.15
C THR A 230 9.47 8.54 1.80
N ASP A 231 9.22 9.85 1.64
CA ASP A 231 10.00 10.91 2.29
C ASP A 231 9.92 10.84 3.81
N ILE A 232 8.72 10.67 4.40
CA ILE A 232 8.59 10.61 5.86
C ILE A 232 9.20 9.33 6.44
N ILE A 233 9.12 8.18 5.74
CA ILE A 233 9.81 6.95 6.16
C ILE A 233 11.33 7.16 6.19
N VAL A 234 11.92 7.73 5.13
CA VAL A 234 13.37 8.00 5.10
C VAL A 234 13.78 9.00 6.16
N ARG A 235 13.01 10.06 6.38
CA ARG A 235 13.32 11.04 7.44
C ARG A 235 13.32 10.43 8.83
N THR A 236 12.35 9.58 9.11
CA THR A 236 12.23 8.91 10.41
C THR A 236 13.30 7.85 10.60
N VAL A 237 13.49 6.96 9.62
CA VAL A 237 14.34 5.77 9.79
C VAL A 237 15.81 6.04 9.45
N CYS A 238 16.09 6.71 8.33
CA CYS A 238 17.46 6.94 7.87
C CYS A 238 18.08 8.22 8.43
N LEU A 239 17.27 9.26 8.66
CA LEU A 239 17.77 10.58 9.09
C LEU A 239 17.53 10.87 10.58
N GLY A 240 16.82 9.97 11.29
CA GLY A 240 16.58 10.08 12.73
C GLY A 240 15.83 11.34 13.16
N GLU A 241 15.04 11.94 12.25
CA GLU A 241 14.23 13.10 12.59
C GLU A 241 13.21 12.72 13.68
N LYS A 242 13.00 13.62 14.65
CA LYS A 242 12.04 13.44 15.76
C LYS A 242 10.77 14.26 15.54
N ASP A 243 9.70 13.91 16.25
CA ASP A 243 8.47 14.69 16.18
C ASP A 243 8.68 16.11 16.72
N PRO A 244 8.15 17.15 16.04
CA PRO A 244 8.33 18.54 16.46
C PRO A 244 7.86 18.80 17.90
N GLU A 245 6.81 18.08 18.33
CA GLU A 245 6.21 18.20 19.66
C GLU A 245 7.07 17.61 20.79
N THR A 246 8.13 16.86 20.46
CA THR A 246 9.08 16.27 21.43
C THR A 246 10.41 17.02 21.50
N GLN A 247 10.53 18.17 20.84
CA GLN A 247 11.74 19.02 20.84
C GLN A 247 11.71 20.11 21.94
N SER A 248 10.78 20.03 22.91
CA SER A 248 10.72 20.93 24.08
C SER A 248 11.45 20.37 25.30
#